data_AF-A0A934B1H6-F1
#
_entry.id   AF-A0A934B1H6-F1
#
_cell.length_a   1.000
_cell.length_b   1.000
_cell.length_c   1.000
_cell.angle_alpha   90.00
_cell.angle_beta   90.00
_cell.angle_gamma   90.00
#
_symmetry.space_group_name_H-M   'P 1'
#
loop_
_entity.id
_entity.type
_entity.pdbx_description
1 polymer ?
#
loop_
_entity_poly.entity_id
_entity_poly.type
_entity_poly.pdbx_seq_one_letter_code
_entity_poly.pdbx_strand_id
1 'polypeptide(L)'
;LVYGAVRSPLAQPRNLIGGHVISAVIGVASYQMFNEHMWLASSVAVATAVALMHFTKTLHPPGGATALIAVIGGENIHDLGFSYAIVPVGAGAAIMLVVALLVNNLATNRRYPEFWI
;
A
#
# COMPACT_ATOMS: atom_id res chain seq x y z
N LEU A 1 2.92 -1.02 -10.77
CA LEU A 1 1.91 -0.10 -11.38
C LEU A 1 2.53 1.22 -11.81
N VAL A 2 3.12 1.99 -10.89
CA VAL A 2 3.64 3.36 -11.15
C VAL A 2 4.70 3.48 -12.25
N TYR A 3 5.42 2.38 -12.57
CA TYR A 3 6.45 2.37 -13.61
C TYR A 3 6.03 1.72 -14.94
N GLY A 4 5.06 0.79 -14.89
CA GLY A 4 4.66 -0.04 -16.04
C GLY A 4 3.30 0.31 -16.62
N ALA A 5 2.38 0.82 -15.80
CA ALA A 5 1.02 1.23 -16.18
C ALA A 5 0.77 2.67 -15.73
N VAL A 6 1.65 3.57 -16.15
CA VAL A 6 1.80 4.96 -15.66
C VAL A 6 0.49 5.77 -15.74
N ARG A 7 -0.28 5.58 -16.82
CA ARG A 7 -1.56 6.27 -17.05
C ARG A 7 -2.76 5.64 -16.33
N SER A 8 -2.57 4.51 -15.64
CA SER A 8 -3.66 3.87 -14.92
C SER A 8 -4.16 4.77 -13.78
N PRO A 9 -5.47 4.96 -13.62
CA PRO A 9 -6.03 5.67 -12.46
C PRO A 9 -5.54 5.08 -11.12
N LEU A 10 -5.38 3.76 -11.05
CA LEU A 10 -4.95 3.04 -9.84
C LEU A 10 -3.46 3.23 -9.51
N ALA A 11 -2.68 3.77 -10.46
CA ALA A 11 -1.27 4.07 -10.28
C ALA A 11 -1.03 5.52 -9.81
N GLN A 12 -2.05 6.37 -9.72
CA GLN A 12 -1.88 7.78 -9.37
C GLN A 12 -1.51 7.99 -7.89
N PRO A 13 -0.91 9.14 -7.51
CA PRO A 13 -0.28 9.35 -6.21
C PRO A 13 -1.19 9.12 -5.00
N ARG A 14 -2.44 9.60 -5.05
CA ARG A 14 -3.44 9.35 -4.00
C ARG A 14 -3.66 7.85 -3.74
N ASN A 15 -3.80 7.07 -4.81
CA ASN A 15 -4.01 5.63 -4.70
C ASN A 15 -2.75 4.95 -4.17
N LEU A 16 -1.56 5.29 -4.71
CA LEU A 16 -0.28 4.75 -4.25
C LEU A 16 -0.09 4.95 -2.73
N ILE A 17 -0.13 6.20 -2.25
CA ILE A 17 0.15 6.51 -0.85
C ILE A 17 -0.99 6.01 0.05
N GLY A 18 -2.23 6.40 -0.27
CA GLY A 18 -3.39 6.06 0.54
C GLY A 18 -3.64 4.56 0.61
N GLY A 19 -3.52 3.86 -0.52
CA GLY A 19 -3.70 2.41 -0.58
C GLY A 19 -2.68 1.66 0.26
N HIS A 20 -1.39 2.02 0.19
CA HIS A 20 -0.37 1.39 1.02
C HIS A 20 -0.56 1.68 2.52
N VAL A 21 -0.83 2.93 2.91
CA VAL A 21 -0.98 3.31 4.33
C VAL A 21 -2.22 2.68 4.97
N ILE A 22 -3.38 2.73 4.29
CA ILE A 22 -4.62 2.10 4.79
C ILE A 22 -4.40 0.59 4.94
N SER A 23 -3.84 -0.05 3.92
CA SER A 23 -3.54 -1.48 3.98
C SER A 23 -2.61 -1.87 5.11
N ALA A 24 -1.58 -1.06 5.38
CA ALA A 24 -0.65 -1.32 6.47
C ALA A 24 -1.33 -1.26 7.84
N VAL A 25 -2.15 -0.22 8.08
CA VAL A 25 -2.91 -0.09 9.33
C VAL A 25 -3.84 -1.28 9.53
N ILE A 26 -4.57 -1.68 8.49
CA ILE A 26 -5.51 -2.80 8.56
C ILE A 26 -4.81 -4.14 8.72
N GLY A 27 -3.66 -4.33 8.06
CA GLY A 27 -2.84 -5.53 8.22
C GLY A 27 -2.34 -5.70 9.65
N VAL A 28 -1.78 -4.64 10.24
CA VAL A 28 -1.32 -4.65 11.64
C VAL A 28 -2.48 -4.91 12.60
N ALA A 29 -3.62 -4.23 12.41
CA ALA A 29 -4.79 -4.42 13.27
C ALA A 29 -5.33 -5.86 13.19
N SER A 30 -5.33 -6.45 11.99
CA SER A 30 -5.77 -7.84 11.79
C SER A 30 -4.80 -8.83 12.43
N TYR A 31 -3.49 -8.59 12.34
CA TYR A 31 -2.50 -9.41 13.04
C TYR A 31 -2.68 -9.32 14.56
N GLN A 32 -2.79 -8.13 15.14
CA GLN A 32 -2.95 -7.98 16.59
C GLN A 32 -4.23 -8.65 17.12
N MET A 33 -5.29 -8.69 16.32
CA MET A 33 -6.57 -9.28 16.73
C MET A 33 -6.67 -10.79 16.51
N PHE A 34 -5.96 -11.33 15.51
CA PHE A 34 -6.14 -12.71 15.05
C PHE A 34 -4.82 -13.49 14.88
N ASN A 35 -3.72 -13.06 15.53
CA ASN A 35 -2.40 -13.71 15.37
C ASN A 35 -2.39 -15.20 15.75
N GLU A 36 -3.27 -15.66 16.64
CA GLU A 36 -3.46 -17.08 16.95
C GLU A 36 -3.91 -17.92 15.74
N HIS A 37 -4.52 -17.27 14.74
CA HIS A 37 -5.06 -17.88 13.53
C HIS A 37 -4.62 -17.12 12.29
N MET A 38 -3.37 -17.34 11.86
CA MET A 38 -2.75 -16.62 10.73
C MET A 38 -3.57 -16.64 9.42
N TRP A 39 -4.27 -17.73 9.13
CA TRP A 39 -5.13 -17.85 7.95
C TRP A 39 -6.32 -16.87 8.00
N LEU A 40 -6.90 -16.68 9.19
CA LEU A 40 -7.99 -15.75 9.44
C LEU A 40 -7.48 -14.31 9.40
N ALA A 41 -6.38 -14.03 10.12
CA ALA A 41 -5.73 -12.71 10.11
C ALA A 41 -5.40 -12.25 8.68
N SER A 42 -4.85 -13.14 7.85
CA SER A 42 -4.47 -12.85 6.47
C SER A 42 -5.70 -12.54 5.61
N SER A 43 -6.75 -13.35 5.73
CA SER A 43 -7.99 -13.19 4.97
C SER A 43 -8.70 -11.89 5.33
N VAL A 44 -8.82 -11.60 6.63
CA VAL A 44 -9.43 -10.37 7.16
C VAL A 44 -8.62 -9.13 6.76
N ALA A 45 -7.29 -9.19 6.85
CA ALA A 45 -6.40 -8.09 6.48
C ALA A 45 -6.62 -7.66 5.03
N VAL A 46 -6.52 -8.61 4.10
CA VAL A 46 -6.62 -8.30 2.67
C VAL A 46 -8.04 -7.87 2.29
N ALA A 47 -9.07 -8.60 2.73
CA ALA A 47 -10.45 -8.28 2.40
C ALA A 47 -10.86 -6.88 2.91
N THR A 48 -10.56 -6.59 4.18
CA THR A 48 -10.88 -5.30 4.80
C THR A 48 -10.09 -4.16 4.19
N ALA A 49 -8.80 -4.37 3.89
CA ALA A 49 -7.97 -3.35 3.26
C ALA A 49 -8.50 -2.99 1.86
N VAL A 50 -8.89 -3.98 1.06
CA VAL A 50 -9.49 -3.76 -0.27
C VAL A 50 -10.83 -3.05 -0.17
N ALA A 51 -11.69 -3.45 0.79
CA ALA A 51 -12.97 -2.81 1.02
C ALA A 51 -12.81 -1.32 1.42
N LEU A 52 -11.89 -1.03 2.35
CA LEU A 52 -11.62 0.34 2.77
C LEU A 52 -10.97 1.18 1.66
N MET A 53 -10.07 0.61 0.88
CA MET A 53 -9.51 1.28 -0.30
C MET A 53 -10.59 1.67 -1.32
N HIS A 54 -11.61 0.83 -1.53
CA HIS A 54 -12.76 1.19 -2.36
C HIS A 54 -13.55 2.34 -1.72
N PHE A 55 -13.82 2.26 -0.42
CA PHE A 55 -14.58 3.27 0.32
C PHE A 55 -13.90 4.65 0.31
N THR A 56 -12.59 4.70 0.54
CA THR A 56 -11.79 5.94 0.57
C THR A 56 -11.38 6.44 -0.81
N LYS A 57 -11.72 5.69 -1.88
CA LYS A 57 -11.27 5.94 -3.26
C LYS A 57 -9.75 6.05 -3.34
N THR A 58 -9.05 5.13 -2.69
CA THR A 58 -7.58 5.02 -2.70
C THR A 58 -7.13 3.65 -3.22
N LEU A 59 -7.91 3.04 -4.12
CA LEU A 59 -7.66 1.68 -4.58
C LEU A 59 -6.31 1.56 -5.29
N HIS A 60 -5.38 0.88 -4.63
CA HIS A 60 -4.09 0.49 -5.16
C HIS A 60 -3.91 -1.01 -4.93
N PRO A 61 -4.13 -1.86 -5.96
CA PRO A 61 -4.09 -3.31 -5.79
C PRO A 61 -2.84 -3.85 -5.06
N PRO A 62 -1.62 -3.30 -5.25
CA PRO A 62 -0.44 -3.69 -4.46
C PRO A 62 -0.58 -3.50 -2.95
N GLY A 63 -1.45 -2.61 -2.49
CA GLY A 63 -1.79 -2.45 -1.08
C GLY A 63 -2.34 -3.72 -0.46
N GLY A 64 -3.01 -4.61 -1.21
CA GLY A 64 -3.44 -5.91 -0.68
C GLY A 64 -2.25 -6.74 -0.16
N ALA A 65 -1.14 -6.75 -0.91
CA ALA A 65 0.09 -7.42 -0.46
C ALA A 65 0.70 -6.72 0.77
N THR A 66 0.65 -5.39 0.85
CA THR A 66 1.10 -4.63 2.04
C THR A 66 0.36 -5.03 3.31
N ALA A 67 -0.96 -5.23 3.22
CA ALA A 67 -1.77 -5.70 4.34
C ALA A 67 -1.39 -7.13 4.72
N LEU A 68 -1.21 -8.01 3.73
CA LEU A 68 -0.82 -9.40 3.96
C LEU A 68 0.56 -9.51 4.63
N ILE A 69 1.55 -8.73 4.18
CA ILE A 69 2.92 -8.72 4.75
C ILE A 69 2.91 -8.34 6.22
N ALA A 70 2.02 -7.43 6.65
CA ALA A 70 1.89 -7.09 8.07
C ALA A 70 1.47 -8.28 8.93
N VAL A 71 0.78 -9.27 8.34
CA VAL A 71 0.32 -10.47 9.02
C VAL A 71 1.35 -11.59 8.93
N ILE A 72 1.80 -11.92 7.72
CA ILE A 72 2.70 -13.07 7.48
C ILE A 72 4.19 -12.73 7.65
N GLY A 73 4.50 -11.47 7.98
CA GLY A 73 5.86 -11.03 8.29
C GLY A 73 6.44 -11.79 9.48
N GLY A 74 7.75 -11.68 9.66
CA GLY A 74 8.42 -12.17 10.87
C GLY A 74 8.29 -11.20 12.03
N GLU A 75 8.89 -11.58 13.16
CA GLU A 75 8.91 -10.80 14.42
C GLU A 75 9.32 -9.34 14.21
N ASN A 76 10.35 -9.08 13.40
CA ASN A 76 10.79 -7.73 13.03
C ASN A 76 9.69 -6.83 12.42
N ILE A 77 8.71 -7.41 11.72
CA ILE A 77 7.57 -6.67 11.17
C ILE A 77 6.49 -6.48 12.23
N HIS A 78 6.23 -7.51 13.04
CA HIS A 78 5.23 -7.48 14.09
C HIS A 78 5.59 -6.48 15.20
N ASP A 79 6.87 -6.40 15.58
CA ASP A 79 7.41 -5.48 16.60
C ASP A 79 7.23 -4.00 16.25
N LEU A 80 7.13 -3.67 14.96
CA LEU A 80 6.83 -2.30 14.52
C LEU A 80 5.41 -1.88 14.93
N GLY A 81 4.47 -2.84 15.05
CA GLY A 81 3.07 -2.53 15.25
C GLY A 81 2.58 -1.48 14.23
N PHE A 82 1.90 -0.44 14.70
CA PHE A 82 1.39 0.61 13.80
C PHE A 82 2.49 1.49 13.19
N SER A 83 3.73 1.47 13.69
CA SER A 83 4.83 2.19 13.05
C SER A 83 5.14 1.62 11.67
N TYR A 84 4.80 0.36 11.39
CA TYR A 84 4.89 -0.29 10.06
C TYR A 84 4.26 0.57 8.95
N ALA A 85 3.12 1.23 9.25
CA ALA A 85 2.43 2.10 8.31
C ALA A 85 3.21 3.36 7.94
N ILE A 86 4.06 3.86 8.85
CA ILE A 86 4.92 5.02 8.64
C ILE A 86 6.24 4.57 8.00
N VAL A 87 6.94 3.66 8.67
CA VAL A 87 8.19 3.04 8.23
C VAL A 87 8.08 1.53 8.49
N PRO A 88 8.20 0.69 7.44
CA PRO A 88 8.74 1.01 6.12
C PRO A 88 7.71 1.49 5.09
N VAL A 89 6.39 1.34 5.32
CA VAL A 89 5.40 1.42 4.24
C VAL A 89 5.23 2.83 3.68
N GLY A 90 4.88 3.81 4.53
CA GLY A 90 4.63 5.19 4.09
C GLY A 90 5.87 5.82 3.47
N ALA A 91 7.02 5.66 4.13
CA ALA A 91 8.32 6.10 3.60
C ALA A 91 8.67 5.43 2.27
N GLY A 92 8.49 4.11 2.16
CA GLY A 92 8.72 3.37 0.92
C GLY A 92 7.80 3.84 -0.20
N ALA A 93 6.51 4.08 0.08
CA ALA A 93 5.56 4.60 -0.90
C ALA A 93 5.92 6.03 -1.36
N ALA A 94 6.39 6.89 -0.45
CA ALA A 94 6.88 8.22 -0.79
C ALA A 94 8.15 8.17 -1.66
N ILE A 95 9.10 7.30 -1.33
CA ILE A 95 10.30 7.08 -2.15
C ILE A 95 9.90 6.58 -3.54
N MET A 96 9.00 5.59 -3.63
CA MET A 96 8.47 5.11 -4.90
C MET A 96 7.81 6.24 -5.71
N LEU A 97 7.06 7.14 -5.06
CA LEU A 97 6.45 8.28 -5.72
C LEU A 97 7.51 9.24 -6.29
N VAL A 98 8.53 9.58 -5.51
CA VAL A 98 9.63 10.46 -5.96
C VAL A 98 10.34 9.85 -7.17
N VAL A 99 10.70 8.56 -7.09
CA VAL A 99 11.35 7.87 -8.21
C VAL A 99 10.42 7.78 -9.42
N ALA A 100 9.12 7.54 -9.23
CA ALA A 100 8.14 7.54 -10.31
C ALA A 100 7.99 8.91 -10.99
N LEU A 101 8.02 10.01 -10.22
CA LEU A 101 8.01 11.37 -10.76
C LEU A 101 9.27 11.65 -11.60
N LEU A 102 10.45 11.21 -11.15
CA LEU A 102 11.68 11.41 -11.91
C LEU A 102 11.68 10.57 -13.20
N VAL A 103 11.53 9.24 -13.07
CA VAL A 103 11.67 8.30 -14.19
C VAL A 103 10.61 8.52 -15.25
N ASN A 104 9.35 8.75 -14.87
CA ASN A 104 8.27 8.88 -15.85
C ASN A 104 8.22 10.25 -16.53
N ASN A 105 8.90 11.27 -16.02
CA ASN A 105 8.97 12.59 -16.68
C ASN A 105 10.32 12.86 -17.37
N LEU A 106 11.33 11.99 -17.23
CA LEU A 106 12.55 12.03 -18.03
C LEU A 106 12.33 11.55 -19.47
N ALA A 107 11.35 10.67 -19.69
CA ALA A 107 11.04 10.15 -21.02
C ALA A 107 10.06 11.08 -21.75
N THR A 108 10.39 11.49 -22.97
CA THR A 108 9.61 12.44 -23.78
C THR A 108 8.16 12.00 -24.06
N ASN A 109 7.92 10.68 -24.08
CA ASN A 109 6.61 10.08 -24.39
C ASN A 109 5.79 9.70 -23.15
N ARG A 110 6.21 10.11 -21.95
CA ARG A 110 5.53 9.80 -20.69
C ARG A 110 5.28 11.08 -19.89
N ARG A 111 4.20 11.04 -19.11
CA ARG A 111 3.85 12.09 -18.15
C ARG A 111 3.27 11.41 -16.92
N TYR A 112 3.71 11.82 -15.74
CA TYR A 112 3.18 11.32 -14.48
C TYR A 112 3.29 12.40 -13.39
N PRO A 113 2.26 12.61 -12.57
CA PRO A 113 0.97 11.93 -12.59
C PRO A 113 0.03 12.49 -13.67
N GLU A 114 -1.02 11.75 -13.98
CA GLU A 114 -2.18 12.26 -14.74
C GLU A 114 -3.04 13.19 -13.87
N PHE A 115 -3.18 12.86 -12.58
CA PHE A 115 -3.89 13.66 -11.58
C PHE A 115 -3.39 13.32 -10.16
N TRP A 116 -3.56 14.25 -9.21
CA TRP A 116 -3.05 14.08 -7.84
C TRP A 116 -4.08 13.53 -6.84
N ILE A 117 -5.37 13.90 -6.98
CA ILE A 117 -6.46 13.63 -6.02
C ILE A 117 -7.66 13.00 -6.71
#